data_AF-A0AB39MEB5-F1
#
_entry.id   AF-A0AB39MEB5-F1
#
_cell.length_a   1.000
_cell.length_b   1.000
_cell.length_c   1.000
_cell.angle_alpha   90.00
_cell.angle_beta   90.00
_cell.angle_gamma   90.00
#
_symmetry.space_group_name_H-M   'P 1'
#
loop_
_entity.id
_entity.type
_entity.pdbx_description
1 polymer ?
#
loop_
_entity_poly.entity_id
_entity_poly.type
_entity_poly.pdbx_seq_one_letter_code
_entity_poly.pdbx_strand_id
1 'polypeptide(L)'
;MDEERLVRLVARGDRAAFDELYRRTSPWLAVRLRRRCADEQIVAEVMQETYLAVWRAAGAFAGASVGGTAVGWLWTIAARRLVDAFRRRAHHAEPPPAAAPAGAAPGADEEVLAATVGGDVGDALRCLAPELRQVLQALVLDGLSVRETSVLLGLPEGTVKTRARRARIAMRRALT
;
A
#
# COMPACT_ATOMS: atom_id res chain seq x y z
N MET A 1 22.03 -8.03 10.93
CA MET A 1 22.05 -7.09 9.78
C MET A 1 20.64 -6.55 9.64
N ASP A 2 20.46 -5.23 9.59
CA ASP A 2 19.13 -4.61 9.39
C ASP A 2 18.81 -4.47 7.89
N GLU A 3 17.54 -4.19 7.58
CA GLU A 3 17.05 -4.03 6.20
C GLU A 3 17.72 -2.84 5.49
N GLU A 4 18.05 -1.77 6.22
CA GLU A 4 18.75 -0.62 5.63
C GLU A 4 20.13 -0.98 5.12
N ARG A 5 20.91 -1.72 5.90
CA ARG A 5 22.23 -2.19 5.48
C ARG A 5 22.11 -3.13 4.28
N LEU A 6 21.10 -3.98 4.25
CA LEU A 6 20.83 -4.84 3.08
C LEU A 6 20.59 -3.98 1.83
N VAL A 7 19.72 -2.97 1.88
CA VAL A 7 19.47 -2.06 0.74
C VAL A 7 20.75 -1.35 0.29
N ARG A 8 21.60 -0.90 1.22
CA ARG A 8 22.89 -0.25 0.88
C ARG A 8 23.88 -1.20 0.19
N LEU A 9 23.86 -2.50 0.52
CA LEU A 9 24.66 -3.51 -0.15
C LEU A 9 24.08 -3.83 -1.54
N VAL A 10 22.75 -3.92 -1.66
CA VAL A 10 22.07 -4.06 -2.95
C VAL A 10 22.41 -2.92 -3.89
N ALA A 11 22.51 -1.68 -3.39
CA ALA A 11 22.93 -0.52 -4.17
C ALA A 11 24.34 -0.65 -4.78
N ARG A 12 25.17 -1.55 -4.24
CA ARG A 12 26.52 -1.88 -4.74
C ARG A 12 26.54 -3.13 -5.62
N GLY A 13 25.38 -3.70 -5.93
CA GLY A 13 25.25 -4.91 -6.74
C GLY A 13 25.43 -6.23 -5.97
N ASP A 14 25.35 -6.21 -4.64
CA ASP A 14 25.44 -7.43 -3.83
C ASP A 14 24.16 -8.28 -3.97
N ARG A 15 24.29 -9.41 -4.67
CA ARG A 15 23.20 -10.36 -4.91
C ARG A 15 22.78 -11.10 -3.64
N ALA A 16 23.72 -11.46 -2.78
CA ALA A 16 23.41 -12.17 -1.53
C ALA A 16 22.61 -11.27 -0.58
N ALA A 17 22.95 -9.97 -0.53
CA ALA A 17 22.16 -9.00 0.21
C ALA A 17 20.75 -8.82 -0.36
N PHE A 18 20.59 -8.89 -1.68
CA PHE A 18 19.27 -8.84 -2.32
C PHE A 18 18.41 -10.05 -1.96
N ASP A 19 18.98 -11.26 -2.02
CA ASP A 19 18.28 -12.51 -1.66
C ASP A 19 17.85 -12.50 -0.19
N GLU A 20 18.71 -12.00 0.70
CA GLU A 20 18.39 -11.82 2.12
C GLU A 20 17.26 -10.81 2.33
N LEU A 21 17.32 -9.66 1.66
CA LEU A 21 16.27 -8.63 1.71
C LEU A 21 14.93 -9.20 1.24
N TYR A 22 14.93 -9.92 0.11
CA TYR A 22 13.76 -10.57 -0.45
C TYR A 22 13.16 -11.57 0.55
N ARG A 23 13.98 -12.47 1.11
CA ARG A 23 13.51 -13.52 2.03
C ARG A 23 12.84 -12.94 3.28
N ARG A 24 13.36 -11.83 3.81
CA ARG A 24 12.82 -11.17 5.01
C ARG A 24 11.55 -10.39 4.75
N THR A 25 11.46 -9.72 3.60
CA THR A 25 10.41 -8.73 3.36
C THR A 25 9.25 -9.27 2.54
N SER A 26 9.46 -10.32 1.74
CA SER A 26 8.46 -10.83 0.81
C SER A 26 7.20 -11.39 1.49
N PRO A 27 7.24 -12.10 2.64
CA PRO A 27 6.02 -12.58 3.27
C PRO A 27 5.12 -11.43 3.75
N TRP A 28 5.74 -10.43 4.40
CA TRP A 28 5.04 -9.23 4.85
C TRP A 28 4.45 -8.44 3.68
N LEU A 29 5.24 -8.27 2.61
CA LEU A 29 4.80 -7.51 1.44
C LEU A 29 3.63 -8.19 0.73
N ALA A 30 3.69 -9.52 0.56
CA ALA A 30 2.62 -10.30 -0.05
C ALA A 30 1.31 -10.18 0.75
N VAL A 31 1.36 -10.32 2.08
CA VAL A 31 0.19 -10.14 2.95
C VAL A 31 -0.37 -8.72 2.77
N ARG A 32 0.48 -7.71 2.75
CA ARG A 32 0.04 -6.31 2.62
C ARG A 32 -0.58 -6.00 1.25
N LEU A 33 -0.04 -6.58 0.17
CA LEU A 33 -0.62 -6.46 -1.18
C LEU A 33 -1.96 -7.17 -1.30
N ARG A 34 -2.11 -8.39 -0.74
CA ARG A 34 -3.38 -9.14 -0.74
C ARG A 34 -4.51 -8.40 -0.05
N ARG A 35 -4.21 -7.59 0.97
CA ARG A 35 -5.19 -6.68 1.60
C ARG A 35 -5.72 -5.58 0.68
N ARG A 36 -5.05 -5.32 -0.44
CA ARG A 36 -5.43 -4.31 -1.44
C ARG A 36 -5.90 -4.92 -2.75
N CYS A 37 -5.56 -6.17 -3.02
CA CYS A 37 -5.88 -6.84 -4.27
C CYS A 37 -6.10 -8.34 -4.01
N ALA A 38 -7.31 -8.83 -4.28
CA ALA A 38 -7.64 -10.24 -4.13
C ALA A 38 -7.15 -11.11 -5.31
N ASP A 39 -6.70 -10.50 -6.41
CA ASP A 39 -6.20 -11.20 -7.58
C ASP A 39 -4.74 -11.62 -7.37
N GLU A 40 -4.54 -12.91 -7.11
CA GLU A 40 -3.23 -13.48 -6.80
C GLU A 40 -2.22 -13.35 -7.97
N GLN A 41 -2.70 -13.28 -9.22
CA GLN A 41 -1.82 -13.08 -10.37
C GLN A 41 -1.27 -11.65 -10.38
N ILE A 42 -2.12 -10.66 -10.10
CA ILE A 42 -1.67 -9.26 -9.94
C ILE A 42 -0.71 -9.15 -8.78
N VAL A 43 -0.99 -9.80 -7.63
CA VAL A 43 -0.09 -9.77 -6.48
C VAL A 43 1.28 -10.34 -6.85
N ALA A 44 1.33 -11.49 -7.53
CA ALA A 44 2.59 -12.11 -7.95
C ALA A 44 3.38 -11.23 -8.94
N GLU A 45 2.71 -10.61 -9.91
CA GLU A 45 3.31 -9.66 -10.86
C GLU A 45 3.89 -8.44 -10.12
N VAL A 46 3.07 -7.81 -9.26
CA VAL A 46 3.48 -6.63 -8.49
C VAL A 46 4.67 -6.95 -7.58
N MET A 47 4.70 -8.14 -6.96
CA MET A 47 5.85 -8.59 -6.18
C MET A 47 7.13 -8.62 -7.02
N GLN A 48 7.08 -9.25 -8.20
CA GLN A 48 8.23 -9.32 -9.11
C GLN A 48 8.69 -7.93 -9.56
N GLU A 49 7.75 -7.09 -10.02
CA GLU A 49 8.05 -5.72 -10.46
C GLU A 49 8.62 -4.86 -9.32
N THR A 50 8.16 -5.08 -8.09
CA THR A 50 8.65 -4.37 -6.90
C THR A 50 10.11 -4.72 -6.64
N TYR A 51 10.46 -6.00 -6.56
CA TYR A 51 11.83 -6.39 -6.25
C TYR A 51 12.80 -6.07 -7.38
N LEU A 52 12.36 -6.13 -8.64
CA LEU A 52 13.14 -5.62 -9.77
C LEU A 52 13.37 -4.10 -9.66
N ALA A 53 12.36 -3.35 -9.26
CA ALA A 53 12.48 -1.91 -9.03
C ALA A 53 13.40 -1.59 -7.84
N VAL A 54 13.33 -2.37 -6.77
CA VAL A 54 14.25 -2.26 -5.61
C VAL A 54 15.69 -2.45 -6.06
N TRP A 55 15.99 -3.50 -6.84
CA TRP A 55 17.33 -3.73 -7.37
C TRP A 55 17.86 -2.52 -8.15
N ARG A 56 17.02 -1.94 -9.01
CA ARG A 56 17.38 -0.78 -9.85
C ARG A 56 17.49 0.53 -9.07
N ALA A 57 16.68 0.71 -8.02
CA ALA A 57 16.52 1.97 -7.30
C ALA A 57 17.23 2.00 -5.93
N ALA A 58 17.88 0.91 -5.51
CA ALA A 58 18.53 0.82 -4.19
C ALA A 58 19.51 1.96 -3.91
N GLY A 59 20.21 2.46 -4.94
CA GLY A 59 21.12 3.62 -4.81
C GLY A 59 20.41 4.94 -4.46
N ALA A 60 19.11 5.06 -4.71
CA ALA A 60 18.31 6.24 -4.38
C ALA A 60 17.68 6.16 -2.97
N PHE A 61 17.93 5.09 -2.21
CA PHE A 61 17.42 4.96 -0.86
C PHE A 61 18.13 5.93 0.10
N ALA A 62 17.41 6.97 0.54
CA ALA A 62 17.94 8.00 1.44
C ALA A 62 18.03 7.55 2.92
N GLY A 63 17.41 6.44 3.30
CA GLY A 63 17.49 5.83 4.64
C GLY A 63 16.89 6.67 5.77
N ALA A 64 17.22 6.29 7.00
CA ALA A 64 16.76 6.96 8.22
C ALA A 64 17.11 8.46 8.28
N SER A 65 18.08 8.93 7.49
CA SER A 65 18.50 10.34 7.46
C SER A 65 17.38 11.32 7.08
N VAL A 66 16.35 10.84 6.37
CA VAL A 66 15.15 11.61 6.00
C VAL A 66 13.89 11.09 6.70
N GLY A 67 14.04 10.31 7.78
CA GLY A 67 12.93 9.72 8.53
C GLY A 67 12.23 8.54 7.83
N GLY A 68 12.85 7.96 6.79
CA GLY A 68 12.29 6.81 6.07
C GLY A 68 12.93 5.48 6.49
N THR A 69 12.13 4.41 6.55
CA THR A 69 12.63 3.04 6.78
C THR A 69 12.76 2.27 5.46
N ALA A 70 13.63 1.26 5.40
CA ALA A 70 13.76 0.39 4.22
C ALA A 70 12.44 -0.31 3.87
N VAL A 71 11.68 -0.73 4.89
CA VAL A 71 10.36 -1.38 4.74
C VAL A 71 9.31 -0.39 4.22
N GLY A 72 9.31 0.86 4.70
CA GLY A 72 8.42 1.91 4.19
C GLY A 72 8.74 2.34 2.75
N TRP A 73 10.02 2.40 2.41
CA TRP A 73 10.47 2.65 1.04
C TRP A 73 10.08 1.50 0.10
N LEU A 74 10.27 0.25 0.51
CA LEU A 74 9.81 -0.94 -0.21
C LEU A 74 8.30 -0.89 -0.47
N TRP A 75 7.51 -0.56 0.56
CA TRP A 75 6.06 -0.43 0.40
C TRP A 75 5.68 0.68 -0.57
N THR A 76 6.37 1.81 -0.53
CA THR A 76 6.12 2.92 -1.46
C THR A 76 6.30 2.49 -2.92
N ILE A 77 7.33 1.69 -3.20
CA ILE A 77 7.53 1.10 -4.53
C ILE A 77 6.38 0.16 -4.87
N ALA A 78 6.04 -0.76 -3.97
CA ALA A 78 5.00 -1.77 -4.20
C ALA A 78 3.60 -1.18 -4.41
N ALA A 79 3.22 -0.17 -3.62
CA ALA A 79 1.93 0.49 -3.73
C ALA A 79 1.78 1.18 -5.10
N ARG A 80 2.85 1.80 -5.61
CA ARG A 80 2.86 2.39 -6.96
C ARG A 80 2.76 1.32 -8.05
N ARG A 81 3.49 0.20 -7.92
CA ARG A 81 3.37 -0.94 -8.84
C ARG A 81 1.97 -1.53 -8.86
N LEU A 82 1.32 -1.62 -7.71
CA LEU A 82 -0.06 -2.06 -7.61
C LEU A 82 -0.99 -1.11 -8.37
N VAL A 83 -0.86 0.20 -8.16
CA VAL A 83 -1.65 1.20 -8.91
C VAL A 83 -1.42 1.08 -10.41
N ASP A 84 -0.16 0.90 -10.86
CA ASP A 84 0.16 0.72 -12.27
C ASP A 84 -0.47 -0.56 -12.85
N ALA A 85 -0.51 -1.67 -12.09
CA ALA A 85 -1.20 -2.88 -12.50
C ALA A 85 -2.72 -2.67 -12.68
N PHE A 86 -3.35 -1.93 -11.76
CA PHE A 86 -4.76 -1.54 -11.90
C PHE A 86 -5.01 -0.62 -13.12
N ARG A 87 -4.09 0.32 -13.42
CA ARG A 87 -4.18 1.13 -14.66
C ARG A 87 -4.12 0.25 -15.90
N ARG A 88 -3.15 -0.68 -15.96
CA ARG A 88 -3.02 -1.62 -17.10
C ARG A 88 -4.31 -2.41 -17.29
N ARG A 89 -4.87 -2.97 -16.21
CA ARG A 89 -6.13 -3.73 -16.26
C ARG A 89 -7.30 -2.88 -16.78
N ALA A 90 -7.44 -1.64 -16.30
CA ALA A 90 -8.49 -0.73 -16.78
C ALA A 90 -8.34 -0.39 -18.28
N HIS A 91 -7.11 -0.34 -18.79
CA HIS A 91 -6.86 -0.13 -20.23
C HIS A 91 -7.13 -1.37 -21.10
N HIS A 92 -7.03 -2.58 -20.53
CA HIS A 92 -7.22 -3.84 -21.27
C HIS A 92 -8.64 -4.41 -21.16
N ALA A 93 -9.46 -3.88 -20.24
CA ALA A 93 -10.87 -4.23 -20.15
C ALA A 93 -11.65 -3.49 -21.25
N GLU A 94 -12.32 -4.23 -22.15
CA GLU A 94 -13.41 -3.68 -22.96
C GLU A 94 -14.45 -3.03 -22.04
N PRO A 95 -15.10 -1.90 -22.42
CA PRO A 95 -15.96 -1.16 -21.51
C PRO A 95 -17.15 -2.04 -21.09
N PRO A 96 -17.28 -2.38 -19.79
CA PRO A 96 -18.43 -3.13 -19.33
C PRO A 96 -19.66 -2.21 -19.24
N PRO A 97 -20.88 -2.69 -19.52
CA PRO A 97 -22.09 -1.97 -19.17
C PRO A 97 -22.14 -1.83 -17.64
N ALA A 98 -22.17 -0.59 -17.15
CA ALA A 98 -22.33 -0.15 -15.76
C ALA A 98 -22.18 -1.26 -14.71
N ALA A 99 -20.95 -1.67 -14.40
CA ALA A 99 -20.70 -2.68 -13.39
C ALA A 99 -20.86 -2.08 -11.98
N ALA A 100 -21.65 -2.77 -11.15
CA ALA A 100 -21.82 -2.51 -9.73
C ALA A 100 -20.47 -2.50 -8.99
N PRO A 101 -20.34 -1.75 -7.88
CA PRO A 101 -19.09 -1.69 -7.13
C PRO A 101 -18.70 -3.09 -6.65
N ALA A 102 -17.54 -3.57 -7.08
CA ALA A 102 -16.93 -4.77 -6.52
C ALA A 102 -16.64 -4.49 -5.04
N GLY A 103 -17.52 -4.98 -4.17
CA GLY A 103 -17.34 -4.91 -2.72
C GLY A 103 -16.12 -5.75 -2.36
N ALA A 104 -15.01 -5.10 -2.04
CA ALA A 104 -13.95 -5.71 -1.27
C ALA A 104 -14.55 -6.11 0.08
N ALA A 105 -14.76 -7.41 0.30
CA ALA A 105 -15.33 -7.95 1.53
C ALA A 105 -14.40 -7.63 2.72
N PRO A 106 -14.83 -6.85 3.72
CA PRO A 106 -14.07 -6.68 4.94
C PRO A 106 -14.58 -7.72 5.94
N GLY A 107 -13.79 -8.77 6.20
CA GLY A 107 -14.22 -9.86 7.09
C GLY A 107 -13.23 -10.15 8.22
N ALA A 108 -11.97 -10.43 7.89
CA ALA A 108 -10.99 -10.91 8.86
C ALA A 108 -9.71 -10.03 8.95
N ASP A 109 -9.52 -9.14 7.98
CA ASP A 109 -8.23 -8.47 7.73
C ASP A 109 -8.08 -7.09 8.41
N GLU A 110 -9.17 -6.57 8.99
CA GLU A 110 -9.25 -5.22 9.56
C GLU A 110 -8.63 -5.11 10.97
N GLU A 111 -8.54 -6.22 11.69
CA GLU A 111 -8.13 -6.26 13.11
C GLU A 111 -6.61 -6.10 13.31
N VAL A 112 -5.81 -6.59 12.36
CA VAL A 112 -4.32 -6.58 12.46
C VAL A 112 -3.71 -5.20 12.18
N LEU A 113 -4.34 -4.38 11.33
CA LEU A 113 -3.83 -3.02 11.06
C LEU A 113 -4.11 -2.07 12.24
N ALA A 114 -5.26 -2.23 12.90
CA ALA A 114 -5.56 -1.52 14.15
C ALA A 114 -4.57 -1.92 15.26
N ALA A 115 -4.19 -3.20 15.34
CA ALA A 115 -3.18 -3.69 16.27
C ALA A 115 -1.78 -3.11 16.02
N THR A 116 -1.46 -2.69 14.79
CA THR A 116 -0.13 -2.13 14.44
C THR A 116 -0.02 -0.65 14.80
N VAL A 117 -1.13 0.10 14.75
CA VAL A 117 -1.15 1.52 15.15
C VAL A 117 -1.24 1.65 16.67
N GLY A 118 -1.98 0.74 17.34
CA GLY A 118 -2.14 0.70 18.80
C GLY A 118 -2.88 1.91 19.37
N GLY A 119 -3.46 1.73 20.57
CA GLY A 119 -4.12 2.81 21.33
C GLY A 119 -5.30 3.48 20.61
N ASP A 120 -5.62 4.70 21.04
CA ASP A 120 -6.83 5.44 20.62
C ASP A 120 -6.94 5.62 19.09
N VAL A 121 -5.81 5.67 18.37
CA VAL A 121 -5.79 5.83 16.91
C VAL A 121 -6.20 4.54 16.19
N GLY A 122 -5.76 3.37 16.67
CA GLY A 122 -6.22 2.09 16.15
C GLY A 122 -7.72 1.90 16.33
N ASP A 123 -8.23 2.32 17.48
CA ASP A 123 -9.65 2.21 17.86
C ASP A 123 -10.52 3.18 17.04
N ALA A 124 -10.08 4.42 16.91
CA ALA A 124 -10.72 5.41 16.04
C ALA A 124 -10.79 4.93 14.58
N LEU A 125 -9.72 4.28 14.07
CA LEU A 125 -9.73 3.68 12.74
C LEU A 125 -10.79 2.57 12.61
N ARG A 126 -10.94 1.71 13.61
CA ARG A 126 -11.96 0.63 13.63
C ARG A 126 -13.39 1.17 13.70
N CYS A 127 -13.60 2.35 14.27
CA CYS A 127 -14.90 3.01 14.32
C CYS A 127 -15.29 3.72 13.00
N LEU A 128 -14.35 3.92 12.07
CA LEU A 128 -14.66 4.49 10.76
C LEU A 128 -15.44 3.49 9.90
N ALA A 129 -16.44 4.00 9.17
CA ALA A 129 -17.07 3.25 8.08
C ALA A 129 -16.00 2.74 7.09
N PRO A 130 -16.12 1.49 6.58
CA PRO A 130 -15.08 0.85 5.77
C PRO A 130 -14.60 1.70 4.58
N GLU A 131 -15.51 2.42 3.91
CA GLU A 131 -15.19 3.23 2.74
C GLU A 131 -14.38 4.49 3.08
N LEU A 132 -14.58 5.04 4.28
CA LEU A 132 -13.79 6.16 4.80
C LEU A 132 -12.41 5.69 5.24
N ARG A 133 -12.38 4.53 5.88
CA ARG A 133 -11.15 3.88 6.36
C ARG A 133 -10.23 3.53 5.20
N GLN A 134 -10.73 2.89 4.16
CA GLN A 134 -9.95 2.50 2.97
C GLN A 134 -9.28 3.71 2.30
N VAL A 135 -10.02 4.82 2.13
CA VAL A 135 -9.48 6.07 1.57
C VAL A 135 -8.42 6.67 2.48
N LEU A 136 -8.64 6.69 3.79
CA LEU A 136 -7.68 7.23 4.74
C LEU A 136 -6.39 6.40 4.78
N GLN A 137 -6.50 5.06 4.78
CA GLN A 137 -5.34 4.17 4.74
C GLN A 137 -4.55 4.35 3.44
N ALA A 138 -5.20 4.42 2.28
CA ALA A 138 -4.52 4.65 1.01
C ALA A 138 -3.73 5.96 0.98
N LEU A 139 -4.34 7.05 1.46
CA LEU A 139 -3.71 8.37 1.44
C LEU A 139 -2.61 8.53 2.50
N VAL A 140 -2.85 8.02 3.72
CA VAL A 140 -1.99 8.32 4.88
C VAL A 140 -1.00 7.20 5.16
N LEU A 141 -1.45 5.94 5.12
CA LEU A 141 -0.59 4.79 5.44
C LEU A 141 0.17 4.27 4.23
N ASP A 142 -0.43 4.39 3.04
CA ASP A 142 0.23 3.96 1.80
C ASP A 142 0.87 5.12 1.03
N GLY A 143 0.66 6.36 1.50
CA GLY A 143 1.27 7.56 0.90
C GLY A 143 0.83 7.81 -0.54
N LEU A 144 -0.32 7.26 -0.95
CA LEU A 144 -0.84 7.45 -2.30
C LEU A 144 -1.42 8.85 -2.46
N SER A 145 -1.28 9.42 -3.64
CA SER A 145 -2.00 10.63 -4.04
C SER A 145 -3.50 10.35 -4.18
N VAL A 146 -4.29 11.43 -4.25
CA VAL A 146 -5.73 11.33 -4.55
C VAL A 146 -5.99 10.60 -5.86
N ARG A 147 -5.18 10.87 -6.88
CA ARG A 147 -5.28 10.23 -8.20
C ARG A 147 -4.94 8.75 -8.14
N GLU A 148 -3.87 8.37 -7.45
CA GLU A 148 -3.51 6.96 -7.27
C GLU A 148 -4.56 6.21 -6.44
N THR A 149 -5.09 6.84 -5.40
CA THR A 149 -6.18 6.29 -4.58
C THR A 149 -7.46 6.11 -5.40
N SER A 150 -7.76 7.06 -6.30
CA SER A 150 -8.89 6.98 -7.23
C SER A 150 -8.78 5.75 -8.12
N VAL A 151 -7.59 5.49 -8.68
CA VAL A 151 -7.32 4.28 -9.48
C VAL A 151 -7.44 3.02 -8.62
N LEU A 152 -6.78 2.98 -7.46
CA LEU A 152 -6.73 1.80 -6.60
C LEU A 152 -8.12 1.36 -6.13
N LEU A 153 -8.98 2.32 -5.77
CA LEU A 153 -10.31 2.05 -5.21
C LEU A 153 -11.43 2.09 -6.25
N GLY A 154 -11.14 2.42 -7.51
CA GLY A 154 -12.16 2.59 -8.55
C GLY A 154 -13.15 3.71 -8.26
N LEU A 155 -12.71 4.81 -7.63
CA LEU A 155 -13.56 5.92 -7.21
C LEU A 155 -13.22 7.21 -7.97
N PRO A 156 -14.19 8.09 -8.27
CA PRO A 156 -13.89 9.44 -8.75
C PRO A 156 -13.03 10.22 -7.75
N GLU A 157 -12.09 11.04 -8.22
CA GLU A 157 -11.22 11.85 -7.33
C GLU A 157 -12.02 12.75 -6.38
N GLY A 158 -13.16 13.28 -6.82
CA GLY A 158 -14.08 14.04 -5.97
C GLY A 158 -14.62 13.23 -4.80
N THR A 159 -14.95 11.95 -5.04
CA THR A 159 -15.38 11.01 -4.00
C THR A 159 -14.24 10.68 -3.04
N VAL A 160 -13.01 10.49 -3.54
CA VAL A 160 -11.82 10.31 -2.70
C VAL A 160 -11.61 11.51 -1.77
N LYS A 161 -11.62 12.74 -2.31
CA LYS A 161 -11.45 13.98 -1.53
C LYS A 161 -12.53 14.12 -0.45
N THR A 162 -13.79 13.85 -0.82
CA THR A 162 -14.94 13.97 0.10
C THR A 162 -14.88 12.93 1.20
N ARG A 163 -14.58 11.67 0.87
CA ARG A 163 -14.40 10.58 1.86
C ARG A 163 -13.21 10.86 2.77
N ALA A 164 -12.08 11.33 2.25
CA ALA A 164 -10.91 11.70 3.05
C ALA A 164 -11.23 12.81 4.06
N ARG A 165 -11.99 13.84 3.65
CA ARG A 165 -12.46 14.90 4.57
C ARG A 165 -13.34 14.34 5.68
N ARG A 166 -14.32 13.50 5.32
CA ARG A 166 -15.22 12.84 6.30
C ARG A 166 -14.45 11.95 7.27
N ALA A 167 -13.50 11.16 6.78
CA ALA A 167 -12.64 10.30 7.59
C ALA A 167 -11.85 11.11 8.63
N ARG A 168 -11.22 12.21 8.21
CA ARG A 168 -10.47 13.09 9.13
C ARG A 168 -11.34 13.73 10.22
N ILE A 169 -12.57 14.14 9.88
CA ILE A 169 -13.51 14.70 10.85
C ILE A 169 -13.92 13.63 11.88
N ALA A 170 -14.23 12.42 11.41
CA ALA A 170 -14.60 11.32 12.29
C ALA A 170 -13.44 10.87 13.19
N MET A 171 -12.22 10.75 12.65
CA MET A 171 -11.01 10.47 13.45
C MET A 171 -10.81 11.53 14.53
N ARG A 172 -10.95 12.82 14.19
CA ARG A 172 -10.79 13.89 15.17
C ARG A 172 -11.79 13.78 16.32
N ARG A 173 -13.04 13.46 16.02
CA ARG A 173 -14.10 13.29 17.05
C ARG A 173 -13.88 12.08 17.95
N ALA A 174 -13.26 11.02 17.43
CA ALA A 174 -13.00 9.80 18.18
C ALA A 174 -11.74 9.88 19.06
N LEU A 175 -10.87 10.88 18.81
CA LEU A 175 -9.60 11.10 19.52
C LEU A 175 -9.65 12.30 20.49
N THR A 176 -10.84 12.84 20.72
CA THR A 176 -11.14 13.92 21.67
C THR A 176 -12.20 13.44 22.64
#